data_AF-A0A2K3JHW1-F1
#
_entry.id   AF-A0A2K3JHW1-F1
#
_cell.length_a   1.000
_cell.length_b   1.000
_cell.length_c   1.000
_cell.angle_alpha   90.00
_cell.angle_beta   90.00
_cell.angle_gamma   90.00
#
_symmetry.space_group_name_H-M   'P 1'
#
loop_
_entity.id
_entity.type
_entity.pdbx_description
1 polymer ?
#
loop_
_entity_poly.entity_id
_entity_poly.type
_entity_poly.pdbx_seq_one_letter_code
_entity_poly.pdbx_strand_id
1 'polypeptide(L)'
;MGKKHFFSAHTDFKSGFFCKFFLIIGCVFFILYTLEAVVHLLQLNDDVVGIILAFAILFLGLGLISYFFSCQFAKLSRIADEVENDESLLDDEEITE
;
A
#
# COMPACT_ATOMS: atom_id res chain seq x y z
N MET A 1 -29.69 -13.55 11.90
CA MET A 1 -29.13 -12.32 12.52
C MET A 1 -27.65 -12.26 12.16
N GLY A 2 -27.28 -11.27 11.34
CA GLY A 2 -26.02 -11.26 10.59
C GLY A 2 -24.76 -11.34 11.44
N LYS A 3 -23.95 -12.36 11.15
CA LYS A 3 -22.53 -12.39 11.54
C LYS A 3 -21.86 -11.23 10.82
N LYS A 4 -21.49 -10.19 11.58
CA LYS A 4 -20.81 -9.01 11.05
C LYS A 4 -19.43 -9.46 10.56
N HIS A 5 -19.24 -9.55 9.23
CA HIS A 5 -17.91 -9.60 8.62
C HIS A 5 -17.19 -8.28 8.95
N PHE A 6 -16.46 -8.28 10.07
CA PHE A 6 -15.52 -7.23 10.46
C PHE A 6 -14.13 -7.47 9.87
N PHE A 7 -14.04 -8.28 8.82
CA PHE A 7 -12.79 -8.63 8.18
C PHE A 7 -12.77 -8.03 6.76
N SER A 8 -11.61 -7.50 6.38
CA SER A 8 -11.23 -7.05 5.05
C SER A 8 -11.33 -5.53 4.74
N ALA A 9 -12.49 -4.86 4.80
CA ALA A 9 -12.56 -3.47 4.30
C ALA A 9 -11.81 -2.41 5.14
N HIS A 10 -11.78 -2.56 6.47
CA HIS A 10 -11.19 -1.54 7.36
C HIS A 10 -9.65 -1.62 7.41
N THR A 11 -9.07 -2.76 7.06
CA THR A 11 -7.62 -2.99 6.96
C THR A 11 -7.07 -2.58 5.60
N ASP A 12 -7.78 -2.88 4.51
CA ASP A 12 -7.39 -2.47 3.14
C ASP A 12 -7.44 -0.94 2.95
N PHE A 13 -8.45 -0.28 3.51
CA PHE A 13 -8.55 1.18 3.40
C PHE A 13 -7.39 1.88 4.14
N LYS A 14 -6.91 1.28 5.23
CA LYS A 14 -5.80 1.82 6.01
C LYS A 14 -4.46 1.55 5.32
N SER A 15 -4.18 0.31 4.87
CA SER A 15 -2.89 0.01 4.21
C SER A 15 -2.75 0.73 2.86
N GLY A 16 -3.82 0.77 2.05
CA GLY A 16 -3.82 1.46 0.76
C GLY A 16 -3.67 2.98 0.88
N PHE A 17 -4.29 3.60 1.90
CA PHE A 17 -4.14 5.03 2.16
C PHE A 17 -2.73 5.38 2.62
N PHE A 18 -2.17 4.63 3.59
CA PHE A 18 -0.78 4.84 4.04
C PHE A 18 0.20 4.63 2.88
N CYS A 19 0.04 3.56 2.10
CA CYS A 19 0.89 3.32 0.93
C CYS A 19 0.89 4.50 -0.05
N LYS A 20 -0.29 5.01 -0.41
CA LYS A 20 -0.41 6.18 -1.29
C LYS A 20 0.22 7.43 -0.67
N PHE A 21 0.01 7.65 0.63
CA PHE A 21 0.58 8.78 1.36
C PHE A 21 2.11 8.74 1.37
N PHE A 22 2.71 7.60 1.71
CA PHE A 22 4.17 7.40 1.72
C PHE A 22 4.78 7.59 0.32
N LEU A 23 4.15 7.05 -0.73
CA LEU A 23 4.59 7.24 -2.11
C LEU A 23 4.50 8.70 -2.57
N ILE A 24 3.40 9.40 -2.28
CA ILE A 24 3.22 10.81 -2.65
C ILE A 24 4.28 11.67 -1.98
N ILE A 25 4.49 11.49 -0.66
CA ILE A 25 5.51 12.24 0.08
C ILE A 25 6.92 11.94 -0.45
N GLY A 26 7.23 10.67 -0.71
CA GLY A 26 8.51 10.28 -1.31
C GLY A 26 8.73 10.95 -2.67
N CYS A 27 7.71 10.98 -3.54
CA CYS A 27 7.77 11.69 -4.82
C CYS A 27 7.96 13.19 -4.66
N VAL A 28 7.29 13.84 -3.70
CA VAL A 28 7.46 15.28 -3.44
C VAL A 28 8.90 15.58 -3.03
N PHE A 29 9.47 14.80 -2.09
CA PHE A 29 10.87 14.96 -1.70
C PHE A 29 11.84 14.71 -2.86
N PHE A 30 11.55 13.72 -3.70
CA PHE A 30 12.37 13.44 -4.87
C PHE A 30 12.35 14.59 -5.90
N ILE A 31 11.18 15.20 -6.12
CA ILE A 31 11.03 16.37 -6.99
C ILE A 31 11.80 17.56 -6.40
N LEU A 32 11.69 17.82 -5.10
CA LEU A 32 12.44 18.89 -4.43
C LEU A 32 13.96 18.69 -4.58
N TYR A 33 14.44 17.47 -4.36
CA TYR A 33 15.85 17.13 -4.60
C TYR A 33 16.26 17.36 -6.05
N THR A 34 15.44 16.92 -7.02
CA THR A 34 15.77 17.05 -8.45
C THR A 34 15.80 18.51 -8.88
N LEU A 35 14.84 19.32 -8.41
CA LEU A 35 14.81 20.77 -8.66
C LEU A 35 16.05 21.45 -8.07
N GLU A 36 16.45 21.07 -6.86
CA GLU A 36 17.64 21.62 -6.22
C GLU A 36 18.92 21.22 -6.97
N ALA A 37 19.04 19.95 -7.37
CA ALA A 37 20.22 19.45 -8.08
C ALA A 37 20.37 20.06 -9.48
N VAL A 38 19.27 20.38 -10.17
CA VAL A 38 19.31 20.90 -11.55
C VAL A 38 19.37 22.42 -11.59
N VAL A 39 18.63 23.09 -10.71
CA VAL A 39 18.42 24.54 -10.79
C VAL A 39 19.17 25.28 -9.68
N HIS A 40 19.68 24.58 -8.65
CA HIS A 40 20.26 25.19 -7.44
C HIS A 40 19.37 26.28 -6.85
N LEU A 41 18.05 26.07 -6.90
CA LEU A 41 17.06 27.11 -6.71
C LEU A 41 16.94 27.56 -5.25
N LEU A 42 17.18 26.66 -4.30
CA LEU A 42 17.17 26.95 -2.86
C LEU A 42 18.56 27.21 -2.26
N GLN A 43 19.65 26.98 -3.01
CA GLN A 43 21.04 27.09 -2.50
C GLN A 43 21.22 26.37 -1.15
N LEU A 44 20.61 25.18 -1.02
CA LEU A 44 20.69 24.39 0.19
C LEU A 44 22.12 23.86 0.37
N ASN A 45 22.54 23.77 1.63
CA ASN A 45 23.82 23.18 1.98
C ASN A 45 23.82 21.68 1.61
N ASP A 46 24.96 21.16 1.13
CA ASP A 46 25.10 19.79 0.64
C ASP A 46 24.65 18.74 1.67
N ASP A 47 24.90 18.99 2.96
CA ASP A 47 24.42 18.12 4.05
C ASP A 47 22.89 18.03 4.10
N VAL A 48 22.19 19.14 3.88
CA VAL A 48 20.72 19.19 3.89
C VAL A 48 20.15 18.49 2.66
N VAL A 49 20.78 18.70 1.50
CA VAL A 49 20.42 18.02 0.25
C VAL A 49 20.58 16.49 0.40
N GLY A 50 21.68 16.04 1.03
CA GLY A 50 21.91 14.63 1.34
C GLY A 50 20.86 14.03 2.27
N ILE A 51 20.43 14.77 3.30
CA ILE A 51 19.36 14.35 4.21
C ILE A 51 18.02 14.23 3.47
N ILE A 52 17.67 15.20 2.62
CA ILE A 52 16.44 15.17 1.82
C ILE A 52 16.43 13.95 0.90
N LEU A 53 17.55 13.65 0.25
CA LEU A 53 17.69 12.45 -0.60
C LEU A 53 17.52 11.16 0.21
N ALA A 54 18.15 11.06 1.38
CA ALA A 54 18.02 9.88 2.24
C ALA A 54 16.56 9.65 2.66
N PHE A 55 15.84 10.71 3.04
CA PHE A 55 14.42 10.62 3.32
C PHE A 55 13.61 10.23 2.09
N ALA A 56 13.87 10.82 0.92
CA ALA A 56 13.17 10.46 -0.32
C ALA A 56 13.28 8.95 -0.61
N ILE A 57 14.49 8.39 -0.49
CA ILE A 57 14.75 6.95 -0.70
C ILE A 57 14.00 6.12 0.35
N LEU A 58 14.06 6.49 1.63
CA LEU A 58 13.36 5.77 2.70
C LEU A 58 11.85 5.77 2.50
N PHE A 59 11.24 6.93 2.23
CA PHE A 59 9.80 7.08 2.04
C PHE A 59 9.31 6.33 0.79
N LEU A 60 10.05 6.41 -0.33
CA LEU A 60 9.73 5.65 -1.55
C LEU A 60 9.88 4.14 -1.33
N GLY A 61 10.96 3.70 -0.67
CA GLY A 61 11.20 2.29 -0.37
C GLY A 61 10.12 1.70 0.53
N LEU A 62 9.79 2.38 1.63
CA LEU A 62 8.71 1.99 2.55
C LEU A 62 7.34 1.97 1.84
N GLY A 63 7.09 2.95 0.97
CA GLY A 63 5.88 3.01 0.16
C GLY A 63 5.75 1.82 -0.80
N LEU A 64 6.83 1.50 -1.54
CA LEU A 64 6.89 0.36 -2.47
C LEU A 64 6.74 -0.99 -1.76
N ILE A 65 7.41 -1.18 -0.63
CA ILE A 65 7.31 -2.40 0.16
C ILE A 65 5.88 -2.57 0.69
N SER A 66 5.28 -1.51 1.23
CA SER A 66 3.90 -1.52 1.70
C SER A 66 2.90 -1.79 0.57
N TYR A 67 3.17 -1.25 -0.63
CA TYR A 67 2.39 -1.53 -1.84
C TYR A 67 2.43 -3.02 -2.19
N PHE A 68 3.64 -3.60 -2.21
CA PHE A 68 3.83 -5.01 -2.53
C PHE A 68 3.07 -5.90 -1.55
N PHE A 69 3.20 -5.66 -0.24
CA PHE A 69 2.45 -6.40 0.76
C PHE A 69 0.95 -6.24 0.59
N SER A 70 0.45 -5.04 0.34
CA SER A 70 -0.99 -4.80 0.14
C SER A 70 -1.53 -5.59 -1.06
N CYS A 71 -0.79 -5.64 -2.19
CA CYS A 71 -1.17 -6.48 -3.32
C CYS A 71 -1.18 -7.98 -3.00
N GLN A 72 -0.21 -8.45 -2.21
CA GLN A 72 -0.14 -9.86 -1.83
C GLN A 72 -1.26 -10.25 -0.87
N PHE A 73 -1.58 -9.38 0.10
CA PHE A 73 -2.71 -9.59 1.01
C PHE A 73 -4.05 -9.57 0.27
N ALA A 74 -4.24 -8.67 -0.70
CA ALA A 74 -5.46 -8.64 -1.51
C ALA A 74 -5.66 -9.95 -2.30
N LYS A 75 -4.58 -10.51 -2.86
CA LYS A 75 -4.65 -11.82 -3.54
C LYS A 75 -5.00 -12.95 -2.59
N LEU A 76 -4.41 -12.98 -1.40
CA LEU A 76 -4.71 -13.99 -0.39
C LEU A 76 -6.15 -13.89 0.11
N SER A 77 -6.65 -12.67 0.33
CA SER A 77 -8.06 -12.44 0.69
C SER A 77 -8.98 -12.97 -0.40
N ARG A 78 -8.66 -12.71 -1.68
CA ARG A 78 -9.50 -13.19 -2.79
C ARG A 78 -9.52 -14.72 -2.88
N ILE A 79 -8.38 -15.37 -2.68
CA ILE A 79 -8.31 -16.84 -2.67
C ILE A 79 -9.11 -17.41 -1.49
N ALA A 80 -9.04 -16.78 -0.31
CA ALA A 80 -9.84 -17.19 0.84
C ALA A 80 -11.34 -17.04 0.58
N ASP A 81 -11.76 -15.92 -0.02
CA ASP A 81 -13.16 -15.68 -0.40
C ASP A 81 -13.65 -16.66 -1.49
N GLU A 82 -12.79 -17.03 -2.45
CA GLU A 82 -13.09 -18.03 -3.48
C GLU A 82 -13.29 -19.42 -2.86
N VAL A 83 -12.42 -19.84 -1.94
CA VAL A 83 -12.52 -21.13 -1.24
C VAL A 83 -13.75 -21.20 -0.34
N GLU A 84 -14.06 -20.14 0.42
CA GLU A 84 -15.23 -20.10 1.30
C GLU A 84 -16.55 -20.16 0.51
N ASN A 85 -16.60 -19.57 -0.69
CA ASN A 85 -17.78 -19.65 -1.56
C ASN A 85 -17.90 -21.00 -2.30
N ASP A 86 -16.78 -21.61 -2.74
CA ASP A 86 -16.81 -22.94 -3.38
C ASP A 86 -17.28 -24.03 -2.40
N GLU A 87 -16.89 -23.94 -1.11
CA GLU A 87 -17.39 -24.84 -0.08
C GLU A 87 -18.91 -24.66 0.15
N SER A 88 -19.40 -23.41 0.12
CA SER A 88 -20.83 -23.12 0.30
C SER A 88 -21.72 -23.63 -0.82
N LEU A 89 -21.20 -23.75 -2.05
CA LEU A 89 -21.94 -24.30 -3.20
C LEU A 89 -22.07 -25.82 -3.15
N LEU A 90 -21.16 -26.52 -2.47
CA LEU A 90 -21.20 -27.98 -2.31
C LEU A 90 -22.15 -28.41 -1.18
N ASP A 91 -22.34 -27.58 -0.15
CA ASP A 91 -23.28 -27.87 0.95
C ASP A 91 -24.76 -27.66 0.56
N ASP A 92 -25.05 -26.82 -0.45
CA ASP A 92 -26.43 -26.59 -0.94
C ASP A 92 -26.93 -27.72 -1.87
N GLU A 93 -26.03 -28.51 -2.48
CA GLU A 93 -26.44 -29.65 -3.32
C GLU A 93 -26.83 -30.90 -2.51
N GLU A 94 -26.37 -31.05 -1.26
CA GLU A 94 -26.65 -32.24 -0.44
C GLU A 94 -28.05 -32.26 0.21
N ILE A 95 -28.84 -31.18 0.07
CA ILE A 95 -30.19 -31.07 0.66
C ILE A 95 -31.30 -31.41 -0.37
N THR A 96 -30.96 -31.68 -1.64
CA THR A 96 -31.94 -31.84 -2.74
C THR A 96 -32.03 -33.19 -3.44
N GLU A 97 -31.45 -34.27 -2.90
CA GLU A 97 -31.80 -35.65 -3.31
C GLU A 97 -32.03 -36.61 -2.13
#